data_AF-A0A0B4VJL6-F1
#
_entry.id   AF-A0A0B4VJL6-F1
#
_cell.length_a   1.000
_cell.length_b   1.000
_cell.length_c   1.000
_cell.angle_alpha   90.00
_cell.angle_beta   90.00
_cell.angle_gamma   90.00
#
_symmetry.space_group_name_H-M   'P 1'
#
loop_
_entity.id
_entity.type
_entity.pdbx_description
1 polymer ?
#
loop_
_entity_poly.entity_id
_entity_poly.type
_entity_poly.pdbx_seq_one_letter_code
_entity_poly.pdbx_strand_id
1 'polypeptide(L)' 'IDHYLGKEMVQNLMVLRFANRIFGPIWNRDNIACIILTFKEPFGTEGRGGYFDEFGIIR' A
#
# COMPACT_ATOMS: atom_id res chain seq x y z
N ILE A 1 -9.13 13.40 -1.32
CA ILE A 1 -7.74 13.30 -1.81
C ILE A 1 -7.10 12.13 -1.08
N ASP A 2 -6.55 11.16 -1.81
CA ASP A 2 -5.77 10.08 -1.19
C ASP A 2 -4.29 10.48 -1.16
N HIS A 3 -3.76 10.70 0.04
CA HIS A 3 -2.40 11.18 0.22
C HIS A 3 -1.34 10.08 0.04
N TYR A 4 -1.70 8.79 0.07
CA TYR A 4 -0.75 7.71 -0.20
C TYR A 4 -0.25 7.76 -1.64
N LEU A 5 -1.08 8.22 -2.59
CA LEU A 5 -0.71 8.43 -3.99
C LEU A 5 0.35 9.52 -4.17
N GLY A 6 0.54 10.39 -3.17
CA GLY A 6 1.59 11.41 -3.15
C GLY A 6 2.92 10.93 -2.54
N LYS A 7 2.98 9.72 -1.97
CA LYS A 7 4.21 9.20 -1.37
C LYS A 7 5.15 8.70 -2.49
N GLU A 8 6.40 9.13 -2.44
CA GLU A 8 7.45 8.83 -3.42
C GLU A 8 7.48 7.34 -3.84
N MET A 9 7.51 6.43 -2.85
CA MET A 9 7.62 5.00 -3.11
C MET A 9 6.36 4.40 -3.75
N VAL A 10 5.17 4.98 -3.50
CA VAL A 10 3.93 4.56 -4.16
C VAL A 10 3.95 4.99 -5.62
N GLN A 11 4.44 6.20 -5.92
CA GLN A 11 4.60 6.68 -7.29
C GLN A 11 5.61 5.83 -8.08
N ASN A 12 6.70 5.41 -7.41
CA ASN A 12 7.74 4.60 -8.03
C ASN A 12 7.29 3.19 -8.45
N LEU A 13 6.14 2.68 -7.94
CA LEU A 13 5.60 1.37 -8.34
C LEU A 13 5.37 1.27 -9.86
N MET A 14 4.94 2.35 -10.51
CA MET A 14 4.73 2.35 -11.95
C MET A 14 6.05 2.26 -12.73
N VAL A 15 7.07 3.01 -12.30
CA VAL A 15 8.41 3.00 -12.93
C VAL A 15 9.04 1.62 -12.77
N LEU A 16 9.03 1.06 -11.56
CA LEU A 16 9.56 -0.28 -11.31
C LEU A 16 8.88 -1.35 -12.18
N ARG A 17 7.55 -1.33 -12.29
CA ARG A 17 6.82 -2.37 -13.02
C ARG A 17 6.95 -2.27 -14.54
N PHE A 18 6.95 -1.05 -15.10
CA PHE A 18 6.78 -0.87 -16.54
C PHE A 18 8.02 -0.33 -17.27
N ALA A 19 8.96 0.34 -16.58
CA ALA A 19 10.18 0.83 -17.22
C ALA A 19 11.33 -0.19 -17.21
N ASN A 20 11.14 -1.34 -16.56
CA ASN A 20 12.20 -2.33 -16.35
C ASN A 20 11.84 -3.67 -17.00
N ARG A 21 12.65 -4.09 -17.99
CA ARG A 21 12.46 -5.37 -18.70
C ARG A 21 12.57 -6.59 -17.77
N ILE A 22 13.31 -6.49 -16.67
CA ILE A 22 13.49 -7.58 -15.72
C ILE A 22 12.22 -7.90 -14.93
N PHE A 23 11.37 -6.90 -14.64
CA PHE A 23 10.15 -7.10 -13.85
C PHE A 23 8.95 -7.51 -14.69
N GLY A 24 8.89 -7.12 -15.97
CA GLY A 24 7.77 -7.44 -16.86
C GLY A 24 7.42 -8.94 -16.93
N PRO A 25 8.36 -9.84 -17.30
CA PRO A 25 8.09 -11.27 -17.46
C PRO A 25 7.71 -12.01 -16.17
N ILE A 26 8.11 -11.49 -15.01
CA ILE A 26 7.88 -12.13 -13.70
C ILE A 26 6.69 -11.53 -12.94
N TRP A 27 6.09 -10.44 -13.43
CA TRP A 27 4.95 -9.80 -12.76
C TRP A 27 3.60 -10.41 -13.18
N ASN A 28 3.39 -11.69 -12.88
CA ASN A 28 2.16 -12.43 -13.21
C ASN A 28 1.94 -13.64 -12.27
N ARG A 29 0.77 -14.29 -12.39
CA ARG A 29 0.37 -15.42 -11.54
C ARG A 29 1.23 -16.68 -11.68
N ASP A 30 1.97 -16.83 -12.77
CA ASP A 30 2.82 -18.00 -12.99
C ASP A 30 4.14 -17.87 -12.21
N ASN A 31 4.48 -16.65 -11.78
CA ASN A 31 5.73 -16.32 -11.08
C ASN A 31 5.52 -15.76 -9.66
N ILE A 32 4.35 -15.18 -9.37
CA ILE A 32 4.02 -14.58 -8.07
C ILE A 32 3.12 -15.53 -7.28
N ALA A 33 3.61 -15.99 -6.12
CA ALA A 33 2.85 -16.82 -5.20
C ALA A 33 1.78 -16.02 -4.42
N CYS A 34 2.14 -14.82 -3.94
CA CYS A 34 1.22 -13.94 -3.22
C CYS A 34 1.69 -12.47 -3.27
N ILE A 35 0.76 -11.54 -3.06
CA ILE A 35 1.04 -10.11 -2.85
C ILE A 35 0.56 -9.75 -1.45
N ILE A 36 1.42 -9.12 -0.66
CA ILE A 36 1.13 -8.73 0.71
C ILE A 36 1.20 -7.22 0.82
N LEU A 37 0.11 -6.61 1.28
CA LEU A 37 0.02 -5.18 1.58
C LEU A 37 -0.07 -5.04 3.11
N THR A 38 0.82 -4.26 3.70
CA THR A 38 0.90 -4.10 5.16
C THR A 38 0.87 -2.63 5.53
N PHE A 39 0.00 -2.29 6.47
CA PHE A 39 -0.02 -1.02 7.18
C PHE A 39 0.02 -1.32 8.68
N LYS A 40 0.95 -0.70 9.40
CA LYS A 40 1.15 -0.91 10.84
C LYS A 40 1.49 0.43 11.49
N GLU A 41 0.87 0.68 12.62
CA GLU A 41 1.19 1.80 13.50
C GLU A 41 1.54 1.23 14.89
N PRO A 42 2.58 1.76 15.57
CA PRO A 42 2.99 1.26 16.89
C PRO A 42 2.17 1.87 18.03
N PHE A 43 1.11 2.61 17.74
CA PHE A 43 0.28 3.35 18.70
C PHE A 43 -1.21 3.04 18.51
N GLY A 44 -2.01 3.35 19.53
CA GLY A 44 -3.46 3.15 19.52
C GLY A 44 -4.20 4.38 18.99
N THR A 45 -5.42 4.60 19.48
CA THR A 45 -6.21 5.78 19.07
C THR A 45 -5.78 7.09 19.74
N GLU A 46 -4.81 7.07 20.66
CA GLU A 46 -4.21 8.24 21.31
C GLU A 46 -5.21 9.34 21.73
N GLY A 47 -6.25 8.96 22.49
CA GLY A 47 -7.29 9.88 22.97
C GLY A 47 -8.32 10.32 21.90
N ARG A 48 -8.19 9.87 20.65
CA ARG A 48 -9.09 10.18 19.52
C ARG A 48 -10.01 9.02 19.12
N GLY A 49 -10.21 8.06 20.02
CA GLY A 49 -11.01 6.84 19.77
C GLY A 49 -12.45 7.13 19.35
N GLY A 50 -13.08 8.19 19.88
CA GLY A 50 -14.45 8.55 19.51
C GLY A 50 -14.63 8.87 18.02
N TYR A 51 -13.64 9.50 17.38
CA TYR A 51 -13.65 9.73 15.93
C TYR A 51 -13.40 8.43 15.15
N PHE A 52 -12.51 7.58 15.65
CA PHE A 52 -12.19 6.30 15.01
C PHE A 52 -13.36 5.31 15.05
N ASP A 53 -14.18 5.32 16.11
CA ASP A 53 -15.30 4.38 16.32
C ASP A 53 -16.39 4.47 15.22
N GLU A 54 -16.60 5.66 14.65
CA GLU A 54 -17.62 5.88 13.61
C GLU A 54 -17.28 5.18 12.27
N PHE A 55 -15.99 4.95 11.98
CA PHE A 55 -15.52 4.48 10.66
C PHE A 55 -14.69 3.20 10.72
N GLY A 56 -13.87 3.03 11.76
CA GLY A 56 -12.94 1.92 11.94
C GLY A 56 -11.74 1.96 10.98
N ILE A 57 -11.02 0.84 10.87
CA ILE A 57 -9.74 0.77 10.14
C ILE A 57 -9.87 0.58 8.61
N ILE A 58 -11.03 0.15 8.12
CA ILE A 58 -11.23 -0.17 6.69
C ILE A 58 -11.61 1.09 5.88
N ARG A 59 -12.18 2.13 6.52
CA ARG A 59 -12.81 3.26 5.85
C ARG A 59 -12.05 4.57 6.03
#